data_AF-A0A5M6ITN5-F1
#
_entry.id   AF-A0A5M6ITN5-F1
#
_cell.length_a   1.000
_cell.length_b   1.000
_cell.length_c   1.000
_cell.angle_alpha   90.00
_cell.angle_beta   90.00
_cell.angle_gamma   90.00
#
_symmetry.space_group_name_H-M   'P 1'
#
loop_
_entity.id
_entity.type
_entity.pdbx_description
1 polymer ?
#
loop_
_entity_poly.entity_id
_entity_poly.type
_entity_poly.pdbx_seq_one_letter_code
_entity_poly.pdbx_strand_id
1 'polypeptide(L)'
;MRTVSLARVAAQAEILRLRRQGRRTAIRAALGAVAGIFLIAALAALHVAAVLALVPRFEPITAVLIVAGGDVVIMVVLGLLALRDRPDRIEREAEEVKHTALVQLQETVAMAALVGPALRMVGGRKLYGITLAALTARYLGARR
;
A
#
# COMPACT_ATOMS: atom_id res chain seq x y z
N MET A 1 -12.16 26.44 -18.79
CA MET A 1 -12.79 26.35 -17.45
C MET A 1 -13.44 24.98 -17.17
N ARG A 2 -14.08 24.31 -18.14
CA ARG A 2 -14.67 22.95 -17.98
C ARG A 2 -13.69 21.83 -17.56
N THR A 3 -12.44 21.91 -17.98
CA THR A 3 -11.41 20.90 -17.64
C THR A 3 -11.02 20.93 -16.15
N VAL A 4 -10.96 22.12 -15.55
CA VAL A 4 -10.65 22.29 -14.12
C VAL A 4 -11.82 21.81 -13.24
N SER A 5 -13.07 21.97 -13.69
CA SER A 5 -14.23 21.44 -12.97
C SER A 5 -14.30 19.91 -13.03
N LEU A 6 -13.97 19.29 -14.17
CA LEU A 6 -13.91 17.84 -14.30
C LEU A 6 -12.82 17.23 -13.41
N ALA A 7 -11.63 17.85 -13.38
CA ALA A 7 -10.55 17.43 -12.49
C ALA A 7 -10.95 17.53 -11.01
N ARG A 8 -11.67 18.59 -10.62
CA ARG A 8 -12.16 18.76 -9.24
C ARG A 8 -13.19 17.69 -8.85
N VAL A 9 -14.12 17.36 -9.75
CA VAL A 9 -15.13 16.31 -9.51
C VAL A 9 -14.48 14.93 -9.41
N ALA A 10 -13.51 14.62 -10.28
CA ALA A 10 -12.75 13.38 -10.21
C ALA A 10 -11.97 13.26 -8.89
N ALA A 11 -11.27 14.32 -8.47
CA ALA A 11 -10.55 14.34 -7.20
C ALA A 11 -11.49 14.15 -5.99
N GLN A 12 -12.67 14.77 -6.00
CA GLN A 12 -13.67 14.57 -4.94
C GLN A 12 -14.21 13.14 -4.88
N ALA A 13 -14.40 12.49 -6.04
CA ALA A 13 -14.81 11.09 -6.11
C ALA A 13 -13.71 10.15 -5.58
N GLU A 14 -12.45 10.41 -5.93
CA GLU A 14 -11.28 9.64 -5.45
C GLU A 14 -11.14 9.72 -3.93
N ILE A 15 -11.28 10.93 -3.35
CA ILE A 15 -11.23 11.14 -1.90
C ILE A 15 -12.35 10.35 -1.19
N LEU A 16 -13.57 10.40 -1.73
CA LEU A 16 -14.70 9.67 -1.14
C LEU A 16 -14.48 8.15 -1.20
N ARG A 17 -13.94 7.65 -2.31
CA ARG A 17 -13.57 6.24 -2.49
C ARG A 17 -12.51 5.82 -1.47
N LEU A 18 -11.41 6.57 -1.36
CA LEU A 18 -10.33 6.29 -0.40
C LEU A 18 -10.84 6.31 1.04
N ARG A 19 -11.70 7.27 1.40
CA ARG A 19 -12.28 7.36 2.75
C ARG A 19 -13.17 6.15 3.07
N ARG A 20 -13.97 5.69 2.10
CA ARG A 20 -14.80 4.48 2.26
C ARG A 20 -13.94 3.21 2.38
N GLN A 21 -12.90 3.11 1.57
CA GLN A 21 -11.96 1.99 1.63
C GLN A 21 -11.22 1.95 2.98
N GLY A 22 -10.67 3.09 3.41
CA GLY A 22 -10.00 3.23 4.70
C GLY A 22 -10.90 2.86 5.88
N ARG A 23 -12.17 3.30 5.89
CA ARG A 23 -13.13 2.94 6.94
C ARG A 23 -13.41 1.43 6.98
N ARG A 24 -13.58 0.78 5.83
CA ARG A 24 -13.79 -0.68 5.76
C ARG A 24 -12.58 -1.44 6.29
N THR A 25 -11.39 -1.05 5.89
CA THR A 25 -10.14 -1.65 6.36
C THR A 25 -9.95 -1.44 7.86
N ALA A 26 -10.22 -0.24 8.37
CA ALA A 26 -10.12 0.05 9.81
C ALA A 26 -11.09 -0.78 10.65
N ILE A 27 -12.36 -0.91 10.21
CA ILE A 27 -13.35 -1.75 10.91
C ILE A 27 -12.92 -3.22 10.88
N ARG A 28 -12.47 -3.73 9.73
CA ARG A 28 -11.98 -5.12 9.61
C ARG A 28 -10.76 -5.37 10.48
N ALA A 29 -9.82 -4.43 10.53
CA ALA A 29 -8.64 -4.52 11.39
C ALA A 29 -9.02 -4.50 12.87
N ALA A 30 -9.93 -3.61 13.29
CA ALA A 30 -10.40 -3.55 14.67
C ALA A 30 -11.13 -4.83 15.09
N LEU A 31 -12.09 -5.30 14.27
CA LEU A 31 -12.80 -6.55 14.53
C LEU A 31 -11.85 -7.76 14.50
N GLY A 32 -10.90 -7.79 13.57
CA GLY A 32 -9.86 -8.81 13.49
C GLY A 32 -8.97 -8.84 14.72
N ALA A 33 -8.57 -7.67 15.24
CA ALA A 33 -7.78 -7.57 16.46
C ALA A 33 -8.55 -8.09 17.68
N VAL A 34 -9.82 -7.69 17.84
CA VAL A 34 -10.69 -8.19 18.92
C VAL A 34 -10.87 -9.70 18.79
N ALA A 35 -11.18 -10.20 17.60
CA ALA A 35 -11.31 -11.64 17.35
C ALA A 35 -10.00 -12.39 17.67
N GLY A 36 -8.84 -11.81 17.35
CA GLY A 36 -7.53 -12.38 17.68
C GLY A 36 -7.31 -12.50 19.19
N ILE A 37 -7.69 -11.49 19.98
CA ILE A 37 -7.61 -11.54 21.46
C ILE A 37 -8.50 -12.68 21.99
N PHE A 38 -9.75 -12.77 21.51
CA PHE A 38 -10.66 -13.83 21.93
C PHE A 38 -10.18 -15.23 21.50
N LEU A 39 -9.58 -15.35 20.33
CA LEU A 39 -9.00 -16.61 19.86
C LEU A 39 -7.85 -17.07 20.77
N ILE A 40 -6.95 -16.16 21.15
CA ILE A 40 -5.85 -16.46 22.08
C ILE A 40 -6.41 -16.91 23.43
N ALA A 41 -7.40 -16.20 23.97
CA ALA A 41 -8.04 -16.55 25.23
C ALA A 41 -8.72 -17.93 25.16
N ALA A 42 -9.42 -18.22 24.06
CA ALA A 42 -10.08 -19.50 23.83
C ALA A 42 -9.06 -20.65 23.72
N LEU A 43 -7.94 -20.45 23.03
CA LEU A 43 -6.86 -21.44 22.93
C LEU A 43 -6.22 -21.72 24.29
N ALA A 44 -5.98 -20.70 25.10
CA ALA A 44 -5.46 -20.86 26.45
C ALA A 44 -6.44 -21.65 27.33
N ALA A 45 -7.74 -21.32 27.28
CA ALA A 45 -8.78 -22.07 27.98
C ALA A 45 -8.86 -23.53 27.52
N LEU A 46 -8.70 -23.78 26.21
CA LEU A 46 -8.68 -25.13 25.64
C LEU A 46 -7.48 -25.95 26.14
N HIS A 47 -6.29 -25.36 26.27
CA HIS A 47 -5.11 -26.03 26.84
C HIS A 47 -5.37 -26.45 28.28
N VAL A 48 -5.89 -25.53 29.10
CA VAL A 48 -6.21 -25.82 30.50
C VAL A 48 -7.28 -26.92 30.58
N ALA A 49 -8.33 -26.84 29.77
CA ALA A 49 -9.37 -27.86 29.71
C ALA A 49 -8.82 -29.23 29.29
N ALA A 50 -7.91 -29.28 28.32
CA ALA A 50 -7.26 -30.51 27.89
C ALA A 50 -6.46 -31.13 29.05
N VAL A 51 -5.61 -30.34 29.73
CA VAL A 51 -4.86 -30.83 30.90
C VAL A 51 -5.81 -31.36 31.98
N LEU A 52 -6.85 -30.60 32.35
CA LEU A 52 -7.83 -31.03 33.36
C LEU A 52 -8.58 -32.30 32.97
N ALA A 53 -8.80 -32.55 31.67
CA ALA A 53 -9.42 -33.79 31.20
C ALA A 53 -8.47 -35.01 31.25
N LEU A 54 -7.15 -34.77 31.20
CA LEU A 54 -6.12 -35.82 31.26
C LEU A 54 -5.66 -36.14 32.68
N VAL A 55 -5.69 -35.17 33.60
CA VAL A 55 -5.28 -35.34 35.02
C VAL A 55 -5.98 -36.51 35.74
N PRO A 56 -7.26 -36.84 35.51
CA PRO A 56 -7.88 -38.00 36.16
C PRO A 56 -7.28 -39.36 35.76
N ARG A 57 -6.54 -39.42 34.63
CA ARG A 57 -5.98 -40.65 34.06
C ARG A 57 -4.46 -40.70 34.13
N PHE A 58 -3.79 -39.57 34.26
CA PHE A 58 -2.35 -39.43 34.20
C PHE A 58 -1.84 -38.50 35.29
N GLU A 59 -0.58 -38.66 35.69
CA GLU A 59 0.07 -37.68 36.55
C GLU A 59 0.08 -36.28 35.89
N PRO A 60 -0.01 -35.18 36.67
CA PRO A 60 -0.11 -33.83 36.13
C PRO A 60 1.01 -33.47 35.14
N ILE A 61 2.23 -33.90 35.41
CA ILE A 61 3.39 -33.65 34.54
C ILE A 61 3.20 -34.35 33.18
N THR A 62 2.75 -35.60 33.20
CA THR A 62 2.49 -36.40 31.99
C THR A 62 1.35 -35.80 31.18
N ALA A 63 0.27 -35.35 31.83
CA ALA A 63 -0.84 -34.68 31.16
C ALA A 63 -0.39 -33.41 30.42
N VAL A 64 0.44 -32.57 31.07
CA VAL A 64 1.01 -31.36 30.46
C VAL A 64 1.93 -31.70 29.29
N LEU A 65 2.78 -32.72 29.42
CA LEU A 65 3.67 -33.17 28.34
C LEU A 65 2.90 -33.68 27.11
N ILE A 66 1.78 -34.38 27.33
CA ILE A 66 0.92 -34.86 26.22
C ILE A 66 0.32 -33.68 25.46
N VAL A 67 -0.24 -32.69 26.17
CA VAL A 67 -0.83 -31.50 25.54
C VAL A 67 0.24 -30.71 24.79
N ALA A 68 1.37 -30.41 25.44
CA ALA A 68 2.49 -29.70 24.82
C ALA A 68 3.06 -30.43 23.58
N GLY A 69 3.15 -31.77 23.63
CA GLY A 69 3.53 -32.57 22.47
C GLY A 69 2.56 -32.42 21.30
N GLY A 70 1.26 -32.40 21.58
CA GLY A 70 0.23 -32.11 20.57
C GLY A 70 0.38 -30.73 19.95
N ASP A 71 0.65 -29.71 20.77
CA ASP A 71 0.84 -28.33 20.30
C ASP A 71 2.06 -28.20 19.39
N VAL A 72 3.15 -28.90 19.69
CA VAL A 72 4.34 -28.94 18.84
C VAL A 72 4.01 -29.56 17.47
N VAL A 73 3.23 -30.65 17.45
CA VAL A 73 2.81 -31.26 16.17
C VAL A 73 1.95 -30.29 15.36
N ILE A 74 0.99 -29.63 15.98
CA ILE A 74 0.14 -28.61 15.32
C ILE A 74 1.02 -27.47 14.80
N MET A 75 1.94 -26.95 15.62
CA MET A 75 2.87 -25.89 15.25
C MET A 75 3.72 -26.29 14.04
N VAL A 76 4.27 -27.51 14.01
CA VAL A 76 5.06 -28.00 12.87
C VAL A 76 4.20 -28.09 11.62
N VAL A 77 2.99 -28.65 11.70
CA VAL A 77 2.08 -28.77 10.55
C VAL A 77 1.68 -27.40 10.01
N LEU A 78 1.29 -26.47 10.88
CA LEU A 78 0.95 -25.11 10.48
C LEU A 78 2.16 -24.35 9.93
N GLY A 79 3.34 -24.54 10.52
CA GLY A 79 4.59 -23.96 10.04
C GLY A 79 4.95 -24.47 8.64
N LEU A 80 4.81 -25.77 8.39
CA LEU A 80 5.02 -26.36 7.07
C LEU A 80 3.98 -25.88 6.05
N LEU A 81 2.73 -25.68 6.46
CA LEU A 81 1.67 -25.12 5.61
C LEU A 81 1.94 -23.64 5.28
N ALA A 82 2.37 -22.85 6.27
CA ALA A 82 2.74 -21.45 6.06
C ALA A 82 3.97 -21.30 5.16
N LEU A 83 4.97 -22.17 5.31
CA LEU A 83 6.13 -22.22 4.41
C LEU A 83 5.77 -22.67 2.99
N ARG A 84 4.60 -23.30 2.81
CA ARG A 84 4.09 -23.75 1.51
C ARG A 84 3.37 -22.63 0.76
N ASP A 85 3.28 -21.42 1.30
CA ASP A 85 2.74 -20.25 0.60
C ASP A 85 3.50 -20.04 -0.72
N ARG A 86 2.88 -20.51 -1.80
CA ARG A 86 3.26 -20.17 -3.16
C ARG A 86 2.66 -18.81 -3.44
N PRO A 87 3.45 -17.81 -3.86
CA PRO A 87 2.93 -16.47 -4.14
C PRO A 87 1.79 -16.59 -5.14
N ASP A 88 0.63 -16.11 -4.73
CA ASP A 88 -0.59 -16.18 -5.53
C ASP A 88 -0.37 -15.39 -6.84
N ARG A 89 -1.09 -15.76 -7.90
CA ARG A 89 -0.97 -15.09 -9.20
C ARG A 89 -1.29 -13.59 -9.05
N ILE A 90 -2.22 -13.27 -8.16
CA ILE A 90 -2.61 -11.90 -7.78
C ILE A 90 -1.48 -11.17 -7.06
N GLU A 91 -0.71 -11.86 -6.22
CA GLU A 91 0.39 -11.27 -5.46
C GLU A 91 1.56 -10.92 -6.38
N ARG A 92 1.85 -11.80 -7.34
CA ARG A 92 2.84 -11.53 -8.41
C ARG A 92 2.40 -10.37 -9.30
N GLU A 93 1.15 -10.38 -9.76
CA GLU A 93 0.60 -9.28 -10.57
C GLU A 93 0.61 -7.96 -9.78
N ALA A 94 0.30 -7.97 -8.48
CA ALA A 94 0.37 -6.79 -7.64
C ALA A 94 1.80 -6.28 -7.46
N GLU A 95 2.78 -7.17 -7.33
CA GLU A 95 4.19 -6.81 -7.24
C GLU A 95 4.73 -6.24 -8.56
N GLU A 96 4.34 -6.82 -9.69
CA GLU A 96 4.65 -6.30 -11.03
C GLU A 96 4.02 -4.92 -11.28
N VAL A 97 2.76 -4.73 -10.88
CA VAL A 97 2.08 -3.42 -10.97
C VAL A 97 2.78 -2.40 -10.07
N LYS A 98 3.17 -2.76 -8.84
CA LYS A 98 3.93 -1.89 -7.95
C LYS A 98 5.27 -1.50 -8.57
N HIS A 99 5.99 -2.46 -9.13
CA HIS A 99 7.28 -2.22 -9.77
C HIS A 99 7.14 -1.29 -10.98
N THR A 100 6.16 -1.56 -11.84
CA THR A 100 5.85 -0.72 -13.02
C THR A 100 5.48 0.70 -12.61
N ALA A 101 4.65 0.87 -11.58
CA ALA A 101 4.28 2.19 -11.07
C ALA A 101 5.49 2.95 -10.48
N LEU A 102 6.40 2.27 -9.78
CA LEU A 102 7.61 2.88 -9.25
C LEU A 102 8.56 3.34 -10.36
N VAL A 103 8.72 2.53 -11.41
CA VAL A 103 9.54 2.88 -12.58
C VAL A 103 8.97 4.12 -13.29
N GLN A 104 7.66 4.15 -13.55
CA GLN A 104 7.01 5.29 -14.18
C GLN A 104 7.12 6.59 -13.36
N LEU A 105 7.02 6.48 -12.02
CA LEU A 105 7.23 7.63 -11.12
C LEU A 105 8.67 8.15 -11.20
N GLN A 106 9.66 7.25 -11.23
CA GLN A 106 11.06 7.65 -11.39
C GLN A 106 11.32 8.34 -12.73
N GLU A 107 10.75 7.83 -13.82
CA GLU A 107 10.85 8.44 -15.15
C GLU A 107 10.21 9.84 -15.20
N THR A 108 9.02 10.01 -14.60
CA THR A 108 8.36 11.33 -14.56
C THR A 108 9.13 12.33 -13.70
N VAL A 109 9.67 11.89 -12.55
CA VAL A 109 10.53 12.73 -11.72
C VAL A 109 11.83 13.08 -12.43
N ALA A 110 12.46 12.13 -13.14
CA ALA A 110 13.67 12.36 -13.92
C ALA A 110 13.44 13.34 -15.07
N MET A 111 12.35 13.19 -15.83
CA MET A 111 11.98 14.15 -16.87
C MET A 111 11.71 15.54 -16.30
N ALA A 112 10.96 15.65 -15.19
CA ALA A 112 10.72 16.92 -14.52
C ALA A 112 12.04 17.57 -14.04
N ALA A 113 12.97 16.77 -13.53
CA ALA A 113 14.30 17.20 -13.10
C ALA A 113 15.20 17.63 -14.27
N LEU A 114 15.00 17.14 -15.49
CA LEU A 114 15.72 17.59 -16.70
C LEU A 114 15.11 18.85 -17.31
N VAL A 115 13.79 19.01 -17.23
CA VAL A 115 13.07 20.19 -17.73
C VAL A 115 13.33 21.42 -16.85
N GLY A 116 13.48 21.23 -15.52
CA GLY A 116 13.73 22.33 -14.57
C GLY A 116 15.00 23.17 -14.88
N PRO A 117 16.17 22.56 -15.07
CA PRO A 117 17.41 23.25 -15.45
C PRO A 117 17.37 23.84 -16.86
N ALA A 118 16.76 23.14 -17.83
CA ALA A 118 16.64 23.62 -19.20
C ALA A 118 15.77 24.90 -19.28
N LEU A 119 14.67 24.95 -18.51
CA LEU A 119 13.85 26.16 -18.36
C LEU A 119 14.62 27.30 -17.67
N ARG A 120 15.48 27.01 -16.68
CA ARG A 120 16.35 28.02 -16.05
C ARG A 120 17.41 28.57 -17.02
N MET A 121 17.96 27.74 -17.92
CA MET A 121 18.94 28.20 -18.92
C MET A 121 18.30 29.02 -20.05
N VAL A 122 17.03 28.79 -20.39
CA VAL A 122 16.32 29.53 -21.44
C VAL A 122 15.64 30.81 -20.92
N GLY A 123 15.26 30.85 -19.64
CA GLY A 123 14.38 31.87 -19.04
C GLY A 123 14.99 33.24 -18.65
N GLY A 124 16.30 33.44 -18.73
CA GLY A 124 16.92 34.70 -18.25
C GLY A 124 17.20 35.77 -19.32
N ARG A 125 17.46 35.37 -20.58
CA ARG A 125 18.09 36.28 -21.56
C ARG A 125 17.40 36.38 -22.92
N LYS A 126 16.55 35.42 -23.32
CA LYS A 126 15.92 35.41 -24.65
C LYS A 126 14.48 35.96 -24.71
N LEU A 127 13.79 36.09 -23.58
CA LEU A 127 12.42 36.64 -23.54
C LEU A 127 12.36 38.14 -23.91
N TYR A 128 13.38 38.92 -23.56
CA TYR A 128 13.47 40.32 -23.97
C TYR A 128 13.76 40.48 -25.47
N GLY A 129 14.57 39.59 -26.07
CA GLY A 129 14.91 39.65 -27.49
C GLY A 129 13.73 39.32 -28.41
N ILE A 130 12.91 38.33 -28.03
CA ILE A 130 11.76 37.90 -28.85
C ILE A 130 10.62 38.93 -28.77
N THR A 131 10.42 39.57 -27.62
CA THR A 131 9.41 40.62 -27.45
C THR A 131 9.82 41.93 -28.12
N LEU A 132 11.10 42.34 -28.04
CA LEU A 132 11.63 43.50 -28.80
C LEU A 132 11.63 43.27 -30.31
N ALA A 133 11.97 42.06 -30.79
CA ALA A 133 11.92 41.73 -32.21
C ALA A 133 10.48 41.74 -32.76
N ALA A 134 9.52 41.22 -31.99
CA ALA A 134 8.10 41.26 -32.38
C ALA A 134 7.52 42.69 -32.37
N LEU A 135 7.95 43.55 -31.43
CA LEU A 135 7.52 44.95 -31.36
C LEU A 135 8.16 45.81 -32.46
N THR A 136 9.43 45.58 -32.82
CA THR A 136 10.11 46.32 -33.90
C THR A 136 9.62 45.91 -35.29
N ALA A 137 9.36 44.62 -35.52
CA ALA A 137 8.74 44.16 -36.77
C ALA A 137 7.35 44.76 -36.98
N ARG A 138 6.58 44.92 -35.90
CA ARG A 138 5.24 45.52 -35.94
C ARG A 138 5.25 47.02 -36.18
N TYR A 139 6.31 47.74 -35.79
CA TYR A 139 6.42 49.19 -36.01
C TYR A 139 6.96 49.55 -37.40
N LEU A 140 7.77 48.68 -38.02
CA LEU A 140 8.30 48.87 -39.37
C LEU A 140 7.33 48.44 -40.49
N GLY A 141 6.39 47.53 -40.20
CA GLY A 141 5.35 47.11 -41.14
C GLY A 141 4.18 48.08 -41.33
N ALA A 142 4.06 49.10 -40.48
CA ALA A 142 2.91 50.02 -40.46
C ALA A 142 3.12 51.31 -41.28
N ARG A 143 4.20 51.40 -42.09
CA ARG A 143 4.57 52.63 -42.83
C ARG A 143 4.79 52.41 -44.34
N ARG A 144 4.21 51.37 -44.92
CA ARG A 144 4.11 51.20 -46.38
C ARG A 144 2.66 51.01 -46.78
#